data_AF-A0A1D9LC52-F1
#
_entry.id   AF-A0A1D9LC52-F1
#
_cell.length_a   1.000
_cell.length_b   1.000
_cell.length_c   1.000
_cell.angle_alpha   90.00
_cell.angle_beta   90.00
_cell.angle_gamma   90.00
#
_symmetry.space_group_name_H-M   'P 1'
#
loop_
_entity.id
_entity.type
_entity.pdbx_description
1 polymer ?
#
loop_
_entity_poly.entity_id
_entity_poly.type
_entity_poly.pdbx_seq_one_letter_code
_entity_poly.pdbx_strand_id
1 'polypeptide(L)'
;MSEPYLYEFLVRGTAAGIAGAHVIYAAEAKNALTGESRAETGMAQPVALVAGAAGEPLGDIAAALNLNALAEVEALQQQLKARDAEIADLRAQLANATTVSAL
;
A
#
# COMPACT_ATOMS: atom_id res chain seq x y z
N MET A 1 -34.73 -10.13 -15.74
CA MET A 1 -33.59 -9.17 -15.74
C MET A 1 -32.81 -9.45 -14.48
N SER A 2 -31.50 -9.67 -14.56
CA SER A 2 -30.64 -9.80 -13.38
C SER A 2 -30.49 -8.41 -12.75
N GLU A 3 -30.98 -8.22 -11.54
CA GLU A 3 -30.71 -7.00 -10.78
C GLU A 3 -29.20 -6.90 -10.54
N PRO A 4 -28.56 -5.76 -10.84
CA PRO A 4 -27.15 -5.58 -10.58
C PRO A 4 -26.94 -5.47 -9.07
N TYR A 5 -26.38 -6.52 -8.46
CA TYR A 5 -25.91 -6.46 -7.08
C TYR A 5 -24.84 -5.37 -6.96
N LEU A 6 -25.04 -4.40 -6.05
CA LEU A 6 -24.04 -3.38 -5.76
C LEU A 6 -23.14 -3.89 -4.64
N TYR A 7 -21.88 -4.16 -4.95
CA TYR A 7 -20.89 -4.48 -3.93
C TYR A 7 -20.12 -3.21 -3.58
N GLU A 8 -20.03 -2.89 -2.30
CA GLU A 8 -19.16 -1.80 -1.83
C GLU A 8 -17.87 -2.37 -1.23
N PHE A 9 -16.73 -1.80 -1.64
CA PHE A 9 -15.41 -2.16 -1.16
C PHE A 9 -14.92 -1.14 -0.14
N LEU A 10 -14.83 -1.56 1.12
CA LEU A 10 -14.48 -0.72 2.26
C LEU A 10 -13.01 -0.93 2.61
N VAL A 11 -12.19 0.12 2.44
CA VAL A 11 -10.77 0.13 2.85
C VAL A 11 -10.61 0.87 4.16
N ARG A 12 -9.96 0.23 5.14
CA ARG A 12 -9.64 0.84 6.44
C ARG A 12 -8.17 1.25 6.47
N GLY A 13 -7.92 2.56 6.61
CA GLY A 13 -6.58 3.11 6.77
C GLY A 13 -6.19 3.36 8.23
N THR A 14 -4.89 3.51 8.46
CA THR A 14 -4.24 3.98 9.69
C THR A 14 -3.07 4.89 9.30
N ALA A 15 -2.46 5.57 10.28
CA ALA A 15 -1.26 6.37 10.03
C ALA A 15 -0.07 5.57 9.45
N ALA A 16 -0.06 4.24 9.63
CA ALA A 16 0.98 3.34 9.11
C ALA A 16 0.61 2.68 7.76
N GLY A 17 -0.57 2.97 7.19
CA GLY A 17 -1.04 2.38 5.93
C GLY A 17 -2.41 1.69 6.05
N ILE A 18 -2.69 0.74 5.14
CA ILE A 18 -3.97 0.02 5.09
C ILE A 18 -3.99 -1.04 6.20
N ALA A 19 -4.99 -0.98 7.08
CA ALA A 19 -5.21 -1.92 8.17
C ALA A 19 -6.22 -3.03 7.85
N GLY A 20 -6.93 -2.95 6.72
CA GLY A 20 -7.77 -4.04 6.23
C GLY A 20 -8.76 -3.60 5.15
N ALA A 21 -9.37 -4.56 4.47
CA ALA A 21 -10.42 -4.33 3.49
C ALA A 21 -11.60 -5.29 3.72
N HIS A 22 -12.82 -4.84 3.42
CA HIS A 22 -14.04 -5.64 3.50
C HIS A 22 -14.89 -5.42 2.26
N VAL A 23 -15.64 -6.44 1.83
CA VAL A 23 -16.73 -6.30 0.87
C VAL A 23 -18.04 -6.39 1.63
N ILE A 24 -18.96 -5.48 1.33
CA ILE A 24 -20.35 -5.58 1.75
C ILE A 24 -21.24 -5.76 0.51
N TYR A 25 -22.26 -6.59 0.68
CA TYR A 25 -23.37 -6.65 -0.26
C TYR A 25 -24.34 -5.52 0.06
N ALA A 26 -24.73 -4.75 -0.96
CA ALA A 26 -25.85 -3.83 -0.90
C ALA A 26 -26.77 -4.10 -2.11
N ALA A 27 -28.04 -4.37 -1.86
CA ALA A 27 -29.01 -4.48 -2.94
C ALA A 27 -30.33 -3.83 -2.55
N GLU A 28 -31.06 -3.36 -3.55
CA GLU A 28 -32.45 -3.01 -3.35
C GLU A 28 -33.27 -4.29 -3.23
N ALA A 29 -33.88 -4.51 -2.07
CA ALA A 29 -34.86 -5.54 -1.87
C ALA A 29 -36.26 -4.93 -1.97
N LYS A 30 -37.10 -5.50 -2.82
CA LYS A 30 -38.49 -5.10 -2.97
C LYS A 30 -39.38 -5.95 -2.08
N ASN A 31 -40.15 -5.30 -1.20
CA ASN A 31 -41.14 -5.98 -0.40
C ASN A 31 -42.23 -6.57 -1.32
N ALA A 32 -42.39 -7.89 -1.30
CA ALA A 32 -43.34 -8.59 -2.17
C ALA A 32 -44.82 -8.26 -1.89
N LEU A 33 -45.14 -7.73 -0.70
CA LEU A 33 -46.50 -7.39 -0.25
C LEU A 33 -46.82 -5.90 -0.44
N THR A 34 -45.88 -5.00 -0.14
CA THR A 34 -46.11 -3.54 -0.19
C THR A 34 -45.56 -2.89 -1.45
N GLY A 35 -44.67 -3.57 -2.18
CA GLY A 35 -44.00 -3.02 -3.35
C GLY A 35 -42.94 -1.96 -3.05
N GLU A 36 -42.71 -1.64 -1.79
CA GLU A 36 -41.66 -0.70 -1.36
C GLU A 36 -40.26 -1.28 -1.58
N SER A 37 -39.34 -0.49 -2.16
CA SER A 37 -37.92 -0.83 -2.23
C SER A 37 -37.21 -0.35 -0.96
N ARG A 38 -36.36 -1.19 -0.39
CA ARG A 38 -35.43 -0.83 0.69
C ARG A 38 -34.03 -1.35 0.34
N ALA A 39 -33.01 -0.59 0.70
CA ALA A 39 -31.64 -1.08 0.62
C ALA A 39 -31.40 -2.11 1.73
N GLU A 40 -31.11 -3.35 1.36
CA GLU A 40 -30.63 -4.39 2.25
C GLU A 40 -29.11 -4.45 2.18
N THR A 41 -28.47 -4.35 3.35
CA THR A 41 -27.02 -4.49 3.48
C THR A 41 -26.69 -5.79 4.19
N GLY A 42 -25.79 -6.56 3.59
CA GLY A 42 -25.27 -7.80 4.17
C GLY A 42 -24.19 -7.55 5.22
N MET A 43 -23.76 -8.62 5.88
CA MET A 43 -22.62 -8.55 6.79
C MET A 43 -21.32 -8.26 6.02
N ALA A 44 -20.46 -7.41 6.59
CA ALA A 44 -19.13 -7.14 6.03
C ALA A 44 -18.27 -8.40 6.05
N GLN A 45 -17.78 -8.80 4.88
CA GLN A 45 -16.88 -9.94 4.72
C GLN A 45 -15.45 -9.42 4.56
N PRO A 46 -14.49 -9.91 5.35
CA PRO A 46 -13.10 -9.49 5.23
C PRO A 46 -12.55 -9.93 3.88
N VAL A 47 -11.90 -9.00 3.19
CA VAL A 47 -11.12 -9.31 2.00
C VAL A 47 -9.77 -9.77 2.50
N ALA A 48 -9.66 -11.08 2.74
CA ALA A 48 -8.37 -11.68 2.96
C ALA A 48 -7.65 -11.73 1.61
N LEU A 49 -6.48 -11.10 1.54
CA LEU A 49 -5.46 -11.51 0.57
C LEU A 49 -5.07 -12.92 0.99
N VAL A 50 -5.63 -13.94 0.34
CA VAL A 50 -5.12 -15.31 0.48
C VAL A 50 -3.77 -15.32 -0.21
N ALA A 51 -2.72 -14.97 0.54
CA ALA A 51 -1.37 -14.95 0.01
C ALA A 51 -1.02 -16.33 -0.53
N GLY A 52 -0.70 -16.42 -1.83
CA GLY A 52 -0.13 -17.61 -2.44
C GLY A 52 -1.07 -18.52 -3.23
N ALA A 53 -2.35 -18.16 -3.45
CA ALA A 53 -3.18 -18.86 -4.43
C ALA A 53 -2.95 -18.26 -5.83
N ALA A 54 -2.49 -19.08 -6.79
CA ALA A 54 -2.32 -18.63 -8.17
C ALA A 54 -3.68 -18.21 -8.76
N GLY A 55 -3.75 -16.99 -9.29
CA GLY A 55 -4.95 -16.45 -9.94
C GLY A 55 -5.70 -15.36 -9.19
N GLU A 56 -5.15 -14.80 -8.10
CA GLU A 56 -5.74 -13.70 -7.33
C GLU A 56 -5.03 -12.35 -7.65
N PRO A 57 -5.53 -11.54 -8.61
CA PRO A 57 -4.77 -10.44 -9.20
C PRO A 57 -4.37 -9.35 -8.20
N LEU A 58 -5.19 -9.11 -7.19
CA LEU A 58 -4.90 -8.12 -6.14
C LEU A 58 -3.82 -8.61 -5.17
N GLY A 59 -3.78 -9.91 -4.88
CA GLY A 59 -2.72 -10.55 -4.10
C GLY A 59 -1.37 -10.41 -4.78
N ASP A 60 -1.35 -10.73 -6.07
CA ASP A 60 -0.14 -10.66 -6.89
C ASP A 60 0.36 -9.22 -7.06
N ILE A 61 -0.56 -8.25 -7.30
CA ILE A 61 -0.20 -6.83 -7.39
C ILE A 61 0.34 -6.31 -6.05
N ALA A 62 -0.29 -6.65 -4.93
CA ALA A 62 0.17 -6.22 -3.61
C ALA A 62 1.55 -6.80 -3.28
N ALA A 63 1.79 -8.07 -3.59
CA ALA A 63 3.09 -8.71 -3.42
C ALA A 63 4.16 -8.04 -4.29
N ALA A 64 3.87 -7.80 -5.58
CA ALA A 64 4.78 -7.14 -6.50
C ALA A 64 5.12 -5.70 -6.05
N LEU A 65 4.13 -4.93 -5.60
CA LEU A 65 4.34 -3.58 -5.07
C LEU A 65 5.23 -3.59 -3.83
N ASN A 66 5.01 -4.52 -2.90
CA ASN A 66 5.84 -4.63 -1.70
C ASN A 66 7.29 -5.01 -2.02
N LEU A 67 7.50 -5.94 -2.97
CA LEU A 67 8.85 -6.31 -3.40
C LEU A 67 9.57 -5.13 -4.08
N ASN A 68 8.88 -4.39 -4.94
CA ASN A 68 9.44 -3.20 -5.59
C ASN A 68 9.77 -2.11 -4.56
N ALA A 69 8.89 -1.86 -3.61
CA ALA A 69 9.11 -0.88 -2.54
C ALA A 69 10.32 -1.26 -1.67
N LEU A 70 10.46 -2.55 -1.33
CA LEU A 70 11.62 -3.02 -0.57
C LEU A 70 12.93 -2.83 -1.35
N ALA A 71 12.94 -3.18 -2.64
CA ALA A 71 14.11 -3.00 -3.49
C ALA A 71 14.50 -1.51 -3.64
N GLU A 72 13.52 -0.61 -3.75
CA GLU A 72 13.77 0.83 -3.80
C GLU A 72 14.35 1.36 -2.49
N VAL A 73 13.82 0.93 -1.34
CA VAL A 73 14.37 1.28 -0.02
C VAL A 73 15.81 0.81 0.13
N GLU A 74 16.12 -0.42 -0.26
CA GLU A 74 17.48 -0.95 -0.20
C GLU A 74 18.44 -0.17 -1.11
N ALA A 75 18.01 0.20 -2.32
CA ALA A 75 18.79 1.01 -3.25
C ALA A 75 19.07 2.41 -2.69
N LEU A 76 18.06 3.07 -2.13
CA LEU A 76 18.20 4.39 -1.50
C LEU A 76 19.15 4.34 -0.30
N GLN A 77 19.09 3.28 0.51
CA GLN A 77 20.02 3.09 1.63
C GLN A 77 21.46 2.92 1.16
N GLN A 78 21.70 2.21 0.06
CA GLN A 78 23.04 2.08 -0.51
C GLN A 78 23.55 3.43 -1.06
N GLN A 79 22.69 4.20 -1.72
CA GLN A 79 23.03 5.53 -2.20
C GLN A 79 23.40 6.49 -1.06
N LEU A 80 22.64 6.47 0.04
CA LEU A 80 22.95 7.27 1.23
C LEU A 80 24.33 6.92 1.80
N LYS A 81 24.63 5.63 1.98
CA LYS A 81 25.96 5.19 2.46
C LYS A 81 27.10 5.66 1.55
N ALA A 82 26.91 5.60 0.23
CA ALA A 82 27.91 6.06 -0.72
C ALA A 82 28.13 7.59 -0.62
N ARG A 83 27.06 8.37 -0.48
CA ARG A 83 27.13 9.82 -0.32
C ARG A 83 27.76 10.24 1.00
N ASP A 84 27.46 9.54 2.08
CA ASP A 84 28.09 9.77 3.38
C ASP A 84 29.61 9.55 3.33
N ALA A 85 30.06 8.51 2.61
CA ALA A 85 31.48 8.26 2.40
C ALA A 85 32.16 9.37 1.58
N GLU A 86 31.52 9.84 0.51
CA GLU A 86 32.01 10.95 -0.32
C GLU A 86 32.10 12.26 0.49
N ILE A 87 31.08 12.57 1.28
CA ILE A 87 31.08 13.75 2.16
C ILE A 87 32.20 13.65 3.21
N ALA A 88 32.42 12.47 3.79
CA ALA A 88 33.49 12.26 4.75
C ALA A 88 34.88 12.47 4.12
N ASP A 89 35.09 11.96 2.91
CA ASP A 89 36.35 12.15 2.17
C ASP A 89 36.57 13.63 1.80
N LEU A 90 35.56 14.31 1.25
CA LEU A 90 35.64 15.74 0.93
C LEU A 90 35.91 16.60 2.17
N ARG A 91 35.34 16.25 3.32
CA ARG A 91 35.63 16.92 4.60
C ARG A 91 37.08 16.72 5.03
N ALA A 92 37.62 15.52 4.86
CA ALA A 92 39.02 15.23 5.16
C ALA A 92 39.97 16.00 4.23
N GLN A 93 39.66 16.06 2.93
CA GLN A 93 40.43 16.85 1.96
C GLN A 93 40.41 18.35 2.30
N LEU A 94 39.24 18.89 2.64
CA LEU A 94 39.10 20.30 3.03
C LEU A 94 39.91 20.61 4.29
N ALA A 95 39.85 19.75 5.31
CA ALA A 95 40.64 19.90 6.53
C ALA A 95 42.15 19.90 6.24
N ASN A 96 42.62 19.00 5.38
CA ASN A 96 44.02 18.95 4.98
C ASN A 96 44.45 20.21 4.22
N ALA A 97 43.63 20.69 3.28
CA ALA A 97 43.91 21.88 2.48
C ALA A 97 43.98 23.16 3.34
N THR A 98 43.10 23.30 4.34
CA THR A 98 43.14 24.45 5.26
C THR A 98 44.35 24.41 6.20
N THR A 99 44.81 23.23 6.64
CA THR A 99 46.06 23.12 7.40
C THR A 99 47.31 23.47 6.59
N VAL A 100 47.37 23.08 5.31
CA VAL A 100 48.53 23.40 4.44
C VAL A 100 48.59 24.89 4.11
N SER A 101 47.45 25.56 3.95
CA SER A 101 47.41 27.01 3.65
C SER A 101 47.75 27.90 4.84
N ALA A 102 47.82 27.36 6.06
CA ALA A 102 48.09 28.11 7.30
C ALA A 102 49.57 28.06 7.77
N LEU A 103 50.43 27.36 7.02
CA LEU A 103 51.89 27.24 7.20
C LEU A 103 52.62 28.13 6.19
#